data_AF-A0A8C5NLI7-F1
#
_entry.id   AF-A0A8C5NLI7-F1
#
_cell.length_a   1.000
_cell.length_b   1.000
_cell.length_c   1.000
_cell.angle_alpha   90.00
_cell.angle_beta   90.00
_cell.angle_gamma   90.00
#
_symmetry.space_group_name_H-M   'P 1'
#
loop_
_entity.id
_entity.type
_entity.pdbx_description
1 polymer ?
#
loop_
_entity_poly.entity_id
_entity_poly.type
_entity_poly.pdbx_seq_one_letter_code
_entity_poly.pdbx_strand_id
1 'polypeptide(L)' 'MEKSRTNPVGLLDEAVAAANSMRRDELLFSYKGILYPTTVCSPENFKAFESFETRKDDVILAGYPKSGEYILVFL' A
#
# COMPACT_ATOMS: atom_id res chain seq x y z
N MET A 1 -11.03 -21.27 -8.41
CA MET A 1 -9.92 -20.72 -9.22
C MET A 1 -8.83 -20.34 -8.24
N GLU A 2 -7.79 -21.16 -8.15
CA GLU A 2 -6.71 -21.02 -7.18
C GLU A 2 -5.93 -19.75 -7.52
N LYS A 3 -6.03 -18.70 -6.69
CA LYS A 3 -5.22 -17.49 -6.85
C LYS A 3 -3.78 -17.92 -6.66
N SER A 4 -3.00 -17.91 -7.74
CA SER A 4 -1.56 -18.11 -7.66
C SER A 4 -1.00 -17.11 -6.65
N ARG A 5 -0.08 -17.59 -5.81
CA ARG A 5 0.63 -16.74 -4.85
C ARG A 5 1.32 -15.64 -5.66
N THR A 6 0.77 -14.42 -5.62
CA THR A 6 1.34 -13.26 -6.29
C THR A 6 2.71 -13.00 -5.66
N ASN A 7 3.78 -13.11 -6.47
CA ASN A 7 5.12 -12.74 -6.07
C ASN A 7 5.13 -11.25 -5.68
N PRO A 8 5.43 -10.87 -4.43
CA PRO A 8 5.41 -9.47 -4.00
C PRO A 8 6.41 -8.61 -4.80
N VAL A 9 7.50 -9.20 -5.31
CA VAL A 9 8.46 -8.50 -6.17
C VAL A 9 7.82 -8.18 -7.52
N GLY A 10 7.09 -9.13 -8.12
CA GLY A 10 6.42 -8.92 -9.42
C GLY A 10 5.36 -7.81 -9.37
N LEU A 11 4.62 -7.70 -8.27
CA LEU A 11 3.68 -6.60 -8.07
C LEU A 11 4.36 -5.22 -8.06
N LEU A 12 5.53 -5.12 -7.42
CA LEU A 12 6.28 -3.87 -7.38
C LEU A 12 6.86 -3.52 -8.76
N ASP A 13 7.36 -4.52 -9.48
CA ASP A 13 7.89 -4.33 -10.85
C ASP A 13 6.80 -3.80 -11.79
N GLU A 14 5.59 -4.37 -11.72
CA GLU A 14 4.42 -3.91 -12.48
C GLU A 14 4.02 -2.48 -12.12
N ALA A 15 3.99 -2.15 -10.82
CA ALA A 15 3.66 -0.81 -10.35
C ALA A 15 4.69 0.24 -10.76
N VAL A 16 5.98 -0.11 -10.80
CA VAL A 16 7.06 0.75 -11.29
C VAL A 16 6.96 0.94 -12.80
N ALA A 17 6.66 -0.13 -13.56
CA ALA A 17 6.46 -0.03 -15.00
C ALA A 17 5.27 0.88 -15.35
N ALA A 18 4.17 0.77 -14.61
CA ALA A 18 3.02 1.66 -14.75
C ALA A 18 3.39 3.12 -14.44
N ALA A 19 4.09 3.36 -13.33
CA ALA A 19 4.51 4.70 -12.92
C ALA A 19 5.40 5.39 -13.96
N ASN A 20 6.31 4.64 -14.61
CA ASN A 20 7.18 5.18 -15.67
C ASN A 20 6.42 5.68 -16.90
N SER A 21 5.17 5.24 -17.10
CA SER A 21 4.32 5.65 -18.21
C SER A 21 3.38 6.82 -17.87
N MET A 22 3.35 7.26 -16.60
CA MET A 22 2.45 8.31 -16.10
C MET A 22 3.12 9.68 -16.06
N ARG A 23 2.30 10.74 -16.03
CA ARG A 23 2.82 12.09 -15.77
C ARG A 23 3.19 12.26 -14.30
N ARG A 24 4.16 13.12 -14.01
CA ARG A 24 4.65 13.35 -12.63
C ARG A 24 3.54 13.79 -11.66
N ASP A 25 2.59 14.58 -12.11
CA ASP A 25 1.47 15.06 -11.30
C ASP A 25 0.38 14.01 -11.06
N GLU A 26 0.43 12.88 -11.76
CA GLU A 26 -0.50 11.76 -11.61
C GLU A 26 0.08 10.63 -10.74
N LEU A 27 1.37 10.70 -10.39
CA LEU A 27 2.06 9.66 -9.62
C LEU A 27 1.58 9.56 -8.17
N LEU A 28 1.06 10.66 -7.63
CA LEU A 28 0.74 10.77 -6.21
C LEU A 28 -0.68 11.33 -6.04
N PHE A 29 -1.43 10.77 -5.10
CA PHE A 29 -2.65 11.37 -4.59
C PHE A 29 -2.48 11.76 -3.12
N SER A 30 -3.25 12.76 -2.67
CA SER A 30 -3.27 13.17 -1.26
C SER A 30 -4.45 12.53 -0.54
N TYR A 31 -4.18 11.95 0.62
CA TYR A 31 -5.21 11.48 1.54
C TYR A 31 -4.87 11.96 2.95
N LYS A 32 -5.80 12.72 3.56
CA LYS A 32 -5.60 13.38 4.86
C LYS A 32 -4.28 14.18 4.94
N GLY A 33 -3.85 14.78 3.83
CA GLY A 33 -2.64 15.59 3.73
C GLY A 33 -1.34 14.81 3.48
N ILE A 34 -1.38 13.48 3.39
CA ILE A 34 -0.21 12.62 3.11
C ILE A 34 -0.27 12.16 1.64
N LEU A 35 0.89 12.16 0.97
CA LEU A 35 1.02 11.72 -0.42
C LEU A 35 1.25 10.21 -0.51
N TYR A 36 0.46 9.55 -1.36
CA TYR A 36 0.54 8.11 -1.61
C TYR A 36 0.69 7.82 -3.11
N PRO A 37 1.46 6.79 -3.49
CA PRO A 37 1.62 6.37 -4.88
C PRO A 37 0.32 5.81 -5.48
N THR A 38 -0.12 6.35 -6.60
CA THR A 38 -1.36 5.96 -7.30
C THR A 38 -1.33 4.55 -7.88
N THR A 39 -0.13 4.00 -8.14
CA THR A 39 0.04 2.68 -8.76
C THR A 39 -0.08 1.51 -7.78
N VAL A 40 0.04 1.75 -6.46
CA VAL A 40 -0.09 0.69 -5.43
C VAL A 40 -1.12 1.01 -4.35
N CYS A 41 -1.62 2.25 -4.29
CA CYS A 41 -2.61 2.70 -3.31
C CYS A 41 -3.80 3.34 -4.04
N SER A 42 -5.01 3.18 -3.49
CA SER A 42 -6.22 3.82 -4.01
C SER A 42 -6.97 4.56 -2.89
N PRO A 43 -7.52 5.77 -3.14
CA PRO A 43 -8.31 6.51 -2.15
C PRO A 43 -9.50 5.71 -1.59
N GLU A 44 -10.11 4.86 -2.43
CA GLU A 44 -11.27 4.04 -2.08
C GLU A 44 -10.92 3.01 -1.00
N ASN A 45 -9.75 2.36 -1.12
CA ASN A 45 -9.28 1.40 -0.12
C ASN A 45 -9.02 2.10 1.22
N PHE A 46 -8.43 3.29 1.19
CA PHE A 46 -8.17 4.08 2.40
C PHE A 46 -9.46 4.48 3.09
N LYS A 47 -10.48 4.86 2.32
CA LYS A 47 -11.82 5.14 2.86
C LYS A 47 -12.47 3.90 3.47
N ALA A 48 -12.34 2.74 2.84
CA ALA A 48 -12.85 1.48 3.39
C ALA A 48 -12.14 1.11 4.71
N PHE A 49 -10.82 1.39 4.82
CA PHE A 49 -10.05 1.16 6.04
C PHE A 49 -10.51 1.99 7.24
N GLU A 50 -11.21 3.12 7.05
CA GLU A 50 -11.78 3.89 8.17
C GLU A 50 -12.86 3.12 8.93
N SER A 51 -13.54 2.20 8.24
CA SER A 51 -14.56 1.29 8.81
C SER A 51 -14.02 -0.10 9.11
N PHE A 52 -12.71 -0.32 8.99
CA PHE A 52 -12.11 -1.64 9.22
C PHE A 52 -12.12 -1.97 10.71
N GLU A 53 -12.76 -3.09 11.05
CA GLU A 53 -12.81 -3.60 12.42
C GLU A 53 -11.73 -4.68 12.62
N THR A 54 -10.82 -4.43 13.56
CA THR A 54 -9.81 -5.38 14.01
C THR A 54 -10.35 -6.25 15.15
N ARG A 55 -9.98 -7.52 15.18
CA ARG A 55 -10.23 -8.41 16.33
C ARG A 55 -9.17 -8.17 17.40
N LYS A 56 -9.46 -8.57 18.64
CA LYS A 56 -8.53 -8.42 19.76
C LYS A 56 -7.21 -9.17 19.56
N ASP A 57 -7.21 -10.23 18.76
CA ASP A 57 -6.07 -11.09 18.54
C ASP A 57 -5.35 -10.80 17.20
N ASP A 58 -5.78 -9.77 16.45
CA ASP A 58 -5.11 -9.38 15.20
C ASP A 58 -3.82 -8.62 15.52
N VAL A 59 -2.72 -8.98 14.84
CA VAL A 59 -1.43 -8.30 14.97
C VAL A 59 -1.17 -7.47 13.72
N ILE A 60 -0.95 -6.16 13.88
CA ILE A 60 -0.65 -5.25 12.78
C ILE A 60 0.85 -4.98 12.72
N LEU A 61 1.40 -5.05 11.52
CA LEU A 61 2.79 -4.68 11.25
C LEU A 61 2.82 -3.36 10.48
N ALA A 62 3.29 -2.30 11.13
CA ALA A 62 3.31 -0.95 10.58
C ALA A 62 4.73 -0.39 10.51
N GLY A 63 5.20 -0.09 9.30
CA GLY A 63 6.51 0.51 9.07
C GLY A 63 6.48 1.52 7.92
N TYR A 64 7.34 2.53 7.98
CA TYR A 64 7.50 3.47 6.87
C TYR A 64 8.32 2.83 5.74
N PRO A 65 7.95 3.04 4.46
CA PRO A 65 8.70 2.45 3.34
C PRO A 65 10.20 2.73 3.42
N LYS A 66 11.03 1.72 3.11
CA LYS A 66 12.52 1.76 3.15
C LYS A 66 13.16 1.81 4.55
N SER A 67 12.42 1.64 5.64
CA SER A 67 12.98 1.67 7.01
C SER A 67 13.73 0.40 7.46
N GLY A 68 14.11 -0.49 6.53
CA GLY A 68 14.63 -1.83 6.86
C GLY A 68 13.49 -2.79 7.22
N GLU A 69 13.67 -4.08 6.93
CA GLU A 69 12.61 -5.06 6.60
C GLU A 69 11.32 -5.06 7.42
N TYR A 70 11.29 -4.74 8.72
CA TYR A 70 10.06 -4.60 9.49
C TYR A 70 10.30 -3.68 10.71
N ILE A 71 9.77 -2.44 10.71
CA ILE A 71 9.60 -1.71 11.97
C ILE A 71 8.32 -2.23 12.62
N LEU A 72 8.47 -2.73 13.85
CA LEU A 72 7.48 -3.41 14.65
C LEU A 72 6.88 -2.40 15.64
N VAL A 73 5.58 -2.10 15.51
CA VAL A 73 4.81 -1.43 16.57
C VAL A 73 3.66 -2.36 16.91
N PHE A 74 3.74 -3.02 18.07
CA PHE A 74 2.60 -3.72 18.66
C PHE A 74 1.66 -2.69 19.29
N LEU A 75 0.39 -2.71 18.91
CA LEU A 75 -0.72 -2.07 19.64
C LEU A 75 -1.57 -3.16 20.28
#